data_AF-A0A9P5NPW6-F1
#
_entry.id   AF-A0A9P5NPW6-F1
#
_cell.length_a   1.000
_cell.length_b   1.000
_cell.length_c   1.000
_cell.angle_alpha   90.00
_cell.angle_beta   90.00
_cell.angle_gamma   90.00
#
_symmetry.space_group_name_H-M   'P 1'
#
loop_
_entity.id
_entity.type
_entity.pdbx_description
1 polymer ?
#
loop_
_entity_poly.entity_id
_entity_poly.type
_entity_poly.pdbx_seq_one_letter_code
_entity_poly.pdbx_strand_id
1 'polypeptide(L)'
;MRVDVTVGIQIPWKTFVSLNVCQRLECLDVCIDHLTAERLGRMCGKGEWHALAALGLYCNRVKLGETGLSLYDLRILAEHCPSLTILDITLETLAKTADDIQVLRDAVTKDRLQSKTNLRTLHIAPLTSRPDDLSSEAAQKNTRDAVAVARYIYWLFPYINEVSFPTTCDWFGGIINMLKGFRSIRREENSTENTN
;
A
#
# COMPACT_ATOMS: atom_id res chain seq x y z
N MET A 1 12.52 2.02 -18.10
CA MET A 1 12.62 0.56 -18.44
C MET A 1 11.43 -0.14 -17.80
N ARG A 2 10.74 -1.00 -18.56
CA ARG A 2 9.55 -1.73 -18.09
C ARG A 2 9.89 -3.21 -17.95
N VAL A 3 9.76 -3.74 -16.73
CA VAL A 3 9.87 -5.17 -16.45
C VAL A 3 8.46 -5.65 -16.13
N ASP A 4 7.86 -6.32 -17.11
CA ASP A 4 6.55 -6.96 -16.99
C ASP A 4 6.80 -8.46 -16.91
N VAL A 5 6.77 -9.00 -15.70
CA VAL A 5 6.91 -10.44 -15.49
C VAL A 5 5.50 -10.99 -15.38
N THR A 6 4.97 -11.40 -16.54
CA THR A 6 3.64 -11.99 -16.70
C THR A 6 3.25 -12.90 -15.55
N VAL A 7 2.00 -12.76 -15.12
CA VAL A 7 1.30 -13.57 -14.11
C VAL A 7 1.79 -15.03 -14.13
N GLY A 8 2.50 -15.43 -13.09
CA GLY A 8 2.92 -16.82 -12.86
C GLY A 8 4.44 -17.07 -12.86
N ILE A 9 5.28 -16.14 -13.35
CA ILE A 9 6.74 -16.29 -13.22
C ILE A 9 7.18 -15.76 -11.85
N GLN A 10 7.54 -16.67 -10.95
CA GLN A 10 8.09 -16.33 -9.65
C GLN A 10 9.55 -15.92 -9.79
N ILE A 11 9.90 -14.72 -9.33
CA ILE A 11 11.28 -14.25 -9.34
C ILE A 11 11.94 -14.63 -8.02
N PRO A 12 13.10 -15.33 -8.03
CA PRO A 12 13.86 -15.56 -6.82
C PRO A 12 14.21 -14.24 -6.14
N TRP A 13 14.05 -14.17 -4.82
CA TRP A 13 14.31 -12.95 -4.03
C TRP A 13 15.66 -12.29 -4.34
N LYS A 14 16.71 -13.07 -4.59
CA LYS A 14 18.04 -12.55 -4.94
C LYS A 14 18.02 -11.72 -6.22
N THR A 15 17.34 -12.19 -7.25
CA THR A 15 17.19 -11.49 -8.54
C THR A 15 16.37 -10.22 -8.37
N PHE A 16 15.31 -10.29 -7.57
CA PHE A 16 14.47 -9.13 -7.28
C PHE A 16 15.23 -8.02 -6.54
N VAL A 17 16.01 -8.37 -5.51
CA VAL A 17 16.84 -7.37 -4.79
C VAL A 17 17.85 -6.72 -5.72
N SER A 18 18.42 -7.44 -6.69
CA SER A 18 19.35 -6.84 -7.67
C SER A 18 18.71 -5.75 -8.53
N LEU A 19 17.38 -5.68 -8.64
CA LEU A 19 16.72 -4.61 -9.40
C LEU A 19 16.82 -3.25 -8.71
N ASN A 20 17.12 -3.20 -7.41
CA ASN A 20 17.24 -1.94 -6.67
C ASN A 20 18.40 -1.04 -7.14
N VAL A 21 19.36 -1.59 -7.90
CA VAL A 21 20.43 -0.80 -8.51
C VAL A 21 19.98 -0.12 -9.81
N CYS A 22 18.80 -0.48 -10.34
CA CYS A 22 18.29 0.04 -11.60
C CYS A 22 17.58 1.40 -11.38
N GLN A 23 18.35 2.48 -11.42
CA GLN A 23 17.84 3.85 -11.21
C GLN A 23 16.83 4.32 -12.28
N ARG A 24 16.72 3.63 -13.42
CA ARG A 24 15.82 3.95 -14.54
C ARG A 24 14.62 3.00 -14.65
N LEU A 25 14.39 2.16 -13.64
CA LEU A 25 13.22 1.29 -13.63
C LEU A 25 11.99 2.12 -13.33
N GLU A 26 11.03 2.12 -14.26
CA GLU A 26 9.81 2.94 -14.18
C GLU A 26 8.59 2.09 -13.82
N CYS A 27 8.59 0.85 -14.27
CA CYS A 27 7.53 -0.11 -14.02
C CYS A 27 8.15 -1.44 -13.61
N LEU A 28 7.68 -1.98 -12.49
CA LEU A 28 8.06 -3.29 -12.00
C LEU A 28 6.81 -4.04 -11.57
N ASP A 29 6.49 -5.12 -12.25
CA ASP A 29 5.43 -6.03 -11.84
C ASP A 29 6.03 -7.41 -11.61
N VAL A 30 5.91 -7.92 -10.38
CA VAL A 30 6.49 -9.20 -9.98
C VAL A 30 5.60 -9.99 -9.02
N CYS A 31 5.66 -11.30 -9.17
CA CYS A 31 5.17 -12.25 -8.19
C CYS A 31 6.34 -12.79 -7.36
N ILE A 32 6.25 -12.67 -6.04
CA ILE A 32 7.26 -13.12 -5.08
C ILE A 32 6.64 -14.23 -4.21
N ASP A 33 7.46 -15.23 -3.87
CA ASP A 33 7.03 -16.34 -3.01
C ASP A 33 6.49 -15.88 -1.65
N HIS A 34 7.19 -14.92 -1.05
CA HIS A 34 6.90 -14.39 0.28
C HIS A 34 7.49 -12.99 0.44
N LEU A 35 6.66 -12.06 0.91
CA LEU A 35 7.00 -10.67 1.11
C LEU A 35 6.68 -10.27 2.56
N THR A 36 7.72 -9.83 3.28
CA THR A 36 7.65 -9.36 4.66
C THR A 36 8.10 -7.91 4.74
N ALA A 37 7.79 -7.21 5.84
CA ALA A 37 8.22 -5.83 6.04
C ALA A 37 9.74 -5.67 5.95
N GLU A 38 10.50 -6.62 6.53
CA GLU A 38 11.95 -6.63 6.46
C GLU A 38 12.46 -6.74 5.02
N ARG A 39 11.83 -7.59 4.20
CA ARG A 39 12.16 -7.77 2.79
C ARG A 39 11.87 -6.52 1.99
N LEU A 40 10.69 -5.92 2.20
CA LEU A 40 10.32 -4.65 1.59
C LEU A 40 11.33 -3.55 1.96
N GLY A 41 11.73 -3.49 3.24
CA GLY A 41 12.78 -2.59 3.71
C GLY A 41 14.13 -2.84 3.04
N ARG A 42 14.57 -4.09 2.88
CA ARG A 42 15.82 -4.43 2.18
C ARG A 42 15.79 -4.10 0.69
N MET A 43 14.63 -4.20 0.04
CA MET A 43 14.42 -3.79 -1.35
C MET A 43 14.60 -2.27 -1.51
N CYS A 44 14.07 -1.49 -0.57
CA CYS A 44 14.13 -0.03 -0.57
C CYS A 44 15.44 0.54 0.02
N GLY A 45 16.13 -0.19 0.90
CA GLY A 45 17.17 0.34 1.79
C GLY A 45 18.54 0.63 1.17
N LYS A 46 18.75 0.44 -0.14
CA LYS A 46 20.02 0.75 -0.83
C LYS A 46 19.96 1.94 -1.79
N GLY A 47 18.78 2.55 -1.94
CA GLY A 47 18.56 3.71 -2.82
C GLY A 47 17.07 3.99 -2.96
N GLU A 48 16.71 5.26 -3.07
CA GLU A 48 15.33 5.64 -3.40
C GLU A 48 15.02 5.21 -4.84
N TRP A 49 13.86 4.59 -5.03
CA TRP A 49 13.34 4.20 -6.33
C TRP A 49 12.78 5.43 -7.06
N HIS A 50 13.67 6.35 -7.43
CA HIS A 50 13.30 7.66 -7.93
C HIS A 50 12.58 7.65 -9.28
N ALA A 51 12.81 6.64 -10.13
CA ALA A 51 12.13 6.55 -11.43
C ALA A 51 10.88 5.68 -11.39
N LEU A 52 10.67 4.89 -10.32
CA LEU A 52 9.62 3.89 -10.26
C LEU A 52 8.25 4.55 -10.12
N ALA A 53 7.48 4.51 -11.21
CA ALA A 53 6.16 5.11 -11.32
C ALA A 53 5.03 4.10 -11.09
N ALA A 54 5.25 2.82 -11.42
CA ALA A 54 4.29 1.73 -11.20
C ALA A 54 4.97 0.51 -10.57
N LEU A 55 4.36 -0.04 -9.53
CA LEU A 55 4.86 -1.19 -8.80
C LEU A 55 3.74 -2.21 -8.54
N GLY A 56 3.89 -3.41 -9.06
CA GLY A 56 3.11 -4.60 -8.75
C GLY A 56 3.92 -5.57 -7.89
N LEU A 57 3.48 -5.82 -6.66
CA LEU A 57 4.07 -6.76 -5.72
C LEU A 57 3.04 -7.78 -5.27
N TYR A 58 2.99 -8.91 -5.98
CA TYR A 58 2.05 -9.98 -5.69
C TYR A 58 2.71 -11.07 -4.86
N CYS A 59 1.97 -11.58 -3.88
CA CYS A 59 2.43 -12.62 -2.97
C CYS A 59 1.45 -13.79 -2.99
N ASN A 60 1.93 -14.98 -3.32
CA ASN A 60 1.06 -16.16 -3.39
C ASN A 60 0.67 -16.67 -2.00
N ARG A 61 1.64 -16.71 -1.08
CA ARG A 61 1.47 -17.26 0.28
C ARG A 61 2.41 -16.58 1.28
N VAL A 62 2.06 -16.67 2.55
CA VAL A 62 2.99 -16.36 3.65
C VAL A 62 3.68 -17.66 4.07
N LYS A 63 4.98 -17.62 4.36
CA LYS A 63 5.69 -18.81 4.84
C LYS A 63 5.25 -19.17 6.26
N LEU A 64 5.32 -20.45 6.58
CA LEU A 64 5.09 -20.93 7.94
C LEU A 64 6.04 -20.21 8.91
N GLY A 65 5.48 -19.56 9.94
CA GLY A 65 6.24 -18.83 10.95
C GLY A 65 6.68 -17.42 10.55
N GLU A 66 6.31 -16.94 9.36
CA GLU A 66 6.51 -15.54 8.96
C GLU A 66 5.18 -14.77 9.01
N THR A 67 5.26 -13.46 9.14
CA THR A 67 4.13 -12.54 8.95
C THR A 67 4.27 -11.88 7.59
N GLY A 68 3.20 -11.89 6.81
CA GLY A 68 3.10 -11.16 5.55
C GLY A 68 3.01 -9.66 5.77
N LEU A 69 2.79 -8.92 4.68
CA LEU A 69 2.61 -7.48 4.76
C LEU A 69 1.26 -7.09 5.36
N SER A 70 1.30 -6.07 6.20
CA SER A 70 0.14 -5.32 6.69
C SER A 70 0.02 -3.97 5.97
N LEU A 71 -1.09 -3.26 6.18
CA LEU A 71 -1.24 -1.90 5.67
C LEU A 71 -0.17 -0.94 6.21
N TYR A 72 0.27 -1.15 7.45
CA TYR A 72 1.27 -0.30 8.09
C TYR A 72 2.62 -0.34 7.36
N ASP A 73 2.95 -1.49 6.75
CA ASP A 73 4.22 -1.69 6.06
C ASP A 73 4.33 -0.90 4.75
N LEU A 74 3.21 -0.43 4.21
CA LEU A 74 3.20 0.44 3.02
C LEU A 74 3.97 1.75 3.23
N ARG A 75 4.22 2.13 4.48
CA ARG A 75 5.04 3.31 4.79
C ARG A 75 6.45 3.25 4.21
N ILE A 76 6.99 2.04 4.09
CA ILE A 76 8.32 1.81 3.49
C ILE A 76 8.32 2.28 2.03
N LEU A 77 7.24 2.02 1.29
CA LEU A 77 7.12 2.48 -0.11
C LEU A 77 6.90 3.99 -0.17
N ALA A 78 6.13 4.56 0.76
CA ALA A 78 5.90 6.00 0.81
C ALA A 78 7.19 6.79 1.07
N GLU A 79 8.10 6.23 1.86
CA GLU A 79 9.41 6.82 2.19
C GLU A 79 10.42 6.70 1.04
N HIS A 80 10.40 5.58 0.33
CA HIS A 80 11.49 5.21 -0.58
C HIS A 80 11.13 5.23 -2.08
N CYS A 81 9.87 5.45 -2.45
CA CYS A 81 9.41 5.46 -3.84
C CYS A 81 8.71 6.80 -4.18
N PRO A 82 9.45 7.91 -4.28
CA PRO A 82 8.87 9.25 -4.40
C PRO A 82 8.07 9.49 -5.70
N SER A 83 8.45 8.80 -6.78
CA SER A 83 7.75 8.93 -8.07
C SER A 83 6.61 7.93 -8.26
N LEU A 84 6.35 7.08 -7.26
CA LEU A 84 5.34 6.05 -7.38
C LEU A 84 3.96 6.67 -7.54
N THR A 85 3.22 6.24 -8.57
CA THR A 85 1.87 6.73 -8.89
C THR A 85 0.83 5.60 -8.85
N ILE A 86 1.25 4.37 -9.14
CA ILE A 86 0.40 3.18 -9.12
C ILE A 86 1.08 2.11 -8.26
N LEU A 87 0.32 1.55 -7.31
CA LEU A 87 0.75 0.45 -6.48
C LEU A 87 -0.32 -0.64 -6.50
N ASP A 88 0.06 -1.79 -7.02
CA ASP A 88 -0.66 -3.05 -6.87
C ASP A 88 0.09 -3.91 -5.85
N ILE A 89 -0.57 -4.30 -4.76
CA ILE A 89 0.13 -5.03 -3.70
C ILE A 89 -0.75 -6.07 -3.02
N THR A 90 -0.18 -7.24 -2.77
CA THR A 90 -0.80 -8.24 -1.91
C THR A 90 -0.52 -7.93 -0.44
N LEU A 91 -1.58 -7.84 0.36
CA LEU A 91 -1.49 -7.75 1.82
C LEU A 91 -2.03 -9.04 2.44
N GLU A 92 -1.40 -9.49 3.53
CA GLU A 92 -1.96 -10.55 4.36
C GLU A 92 -3.13 -10.02 5.20
N THR A 93 -2.99 -8.80 5.70
CA THR A 93 -3.95 -8.16 6.59
C THR A 93 -3.96 -6.67 6.35
N LEU A 94 -5.08 -6.00 6.64
CA LEU A 94 -5.08 -4.54 6.70
C LEU A 94 -4.65 -4.10 8.10
N ALA A 95 -5.34 -4.61 9.12
CA ALA A 95 -5.03 -4.42 10.53
C ALA A 95 -5.76 -5.49 11.35
N LYS A 96 -5.14 -6.65 11.52
CA LYS A 96 -5.76 -7.87 12.08
C LYS A 96 -6.40 -7.65 13.46
N THR A 97 -5.69 -6.99 14.35
CA THR A 97 -6.09 -6.81 15.76
C THR A 97 -6.56 -5.38 16.06
N ALA A 98 -7.09 -5.17 17.27
CA ALA A 98 -7.40 -3.83 17.75
C ALA A 98 -6.13 -3.00 17.99
N ASP A 99 -5.03 -3.66 18.37
CA ASP A 99 -3.73 -3.02 18.56
C ASP A 99 -3.17 -2.52 17.23
N ASP A 100 -3.31 -3.30 16.14
CA ASP A 100 -2.91 -2.87 14.80
C ASP A 100 -3.65 -1.60 14.38
N ILE A 101 -4.97 -1.54 14.63
CA ILE A 101 -5.76 -0.33 14.38
C ILE A 101 -5.25 0.85 15.22
N GLN A 102 -4.86 0.61 16.47
CA GLN A 102 -4.31 1.67 17.32
C GLN A 102 -2.96 2.16 16.79
N VAL A 103 -2.10 1.26 16.29
CA VAL A 103 -0.84 1.61 15.63
C VAL A 103 -1.09 2.54 14.43
N LEU A 104 -2.10 2.25 13.59
CA LEU A 104 -2.46 3.13 12.47
C LEU A 104 -2.89 4.53 12.95
N ARG A 105 -3.69 4.62 14.02
CA ARG A 105 -4.12 5.91 14.60
C ARG A 105 -2.95 6.70 15.17
N ASP A 106 -2.07 6.02 15.89
CA ASP A 106 -0.89 6.61 16.50
C ASP A 106 0.08 7.14 15.44
N ALA A 107 0.26 6.42 14.33
CA ALA A 107 1.11 6.87 13.23
C ALA A 107 0.64 8.23 12.66
N VAL A 108 -0.66 8.39 12.41
CA VAL A 108 -1.22 9.65 11.88
C VAL A 108 -1.04 10.83 12.83
N THR A 109 -0.99 10.59 14.14
CA THR A 109 -0.97 11.65 15.16
C THR A 109 0.43 11.96 15.71
N LYS A 110 1.29 10.95 15.80
CA LYS A 110 2.59 11.03 16.46
C LYS A 110 3.75 11.09 15.47
N ASP A 111 3.59 10.54 14.28
CA ASP A 111 4.66 10.45 13.30
C ASP A 111 4.69 11.70 12.40
N ARG A 112 5.89 12.17 12.05
CA ARG A 112 6.12 13.32 11.17
C ARG A 112 6.54 12.87 9.79
N LEU A 113 5.99 11.76 9.31
CA LEU A 113 6.29 11.28 7.98
C LEU A 113 5.82 12.32 6.94
N GLN A 114 6.79 12.89 6.21
CA GLN A 114 6.51 13.61 4.98
C GLN A 114 6.56 12.59 3.85
N SER A 115 5.40 12.02 3.53
CA SER A 115 5.28 11.13 2.38
C SER A 115 5.82 11.82 1.13
N LYS A 116 6.81 11.22 0.50
CA LYS A 116 7.44 11.76 -0.72
C LYS A 116 6.78 11.26 -1.99
N THR A 117 5.83 10.33 -1.87
CA THR A 117 5.23 9.65 -3.00
C THR A 117 4.06 10.42 -3.58
N ASN A 118 3.89 10.30 -4.90
CA ASN A 118 2.77 10.86 -5.66
C ASN A 118 1.69 9.80 -5.93
N LEU A 119 1.53 8.81 -5.04
CA LEU A 119 0.65 7.68 -5.27
C LEU A 119 -0.79 8.15 -5.53
N ARG A 120 -1.33 7.74 -6.68
CA ARG A 120 -2.69 8.06 -7.15
C ARG A 120 -3.60 6.85 -7.15
N THR A 121 -3.04 5.65 -7.33
CA THR A 121 -3.83 4.43 -7.45
C THR A 121 -3.24 3.36 -6.54
N LEU A 122 -4.07 2.80 -5.67
CA LEU A 122 -3.71 1.72 -4.76
C LEU A 122 -4.68 0.56 -4.95
N HIS A 123 -4.18 -0.55 -5.44
CA HIS A 123 -4.93 -1.79 -5.57
C HIS A 123 -4.41 -2.79 -4.55
N ILE A 124 -5.26 -3.15 -3.59
CA ILE A 124 -4.94 -4.16 -2.59
C ILE A 124 -5.51 -5.49 -3.07
N ALA A 125 -4.62 -6.46 -3.29
CA ALA A 125 -4.94 -7.82 -3.67
C ALA A 125 -4.88 -8.74 -2.44
N PRO A 126 -5.63 -9.87 -2.43
CA PRO A 126 -5.52 -10.85 -1.36
C PRO A 126 -4.34 -11.79 -1.64
N LEU A 127 -3.98 -12.61 -0.65
CA LEU A 127 -3.10 -13.74 -0.89
C LEU A 127 -3.80 -14.77 -1.76
N THR A 128 -3.15 -15.24 -2.83
CA THR A 128 -3.73 -16.28 -3.71
C THR A 128 -4.12 -17.54 -2.94
N SER A 129 -3.34 -17.92 -1.93
CA SER A 129 -3.64 -19.09 -1.09
C SER A 129 -4.82 -18.91 -0.14
N ARG A 130 -5.21 -17.66 0.15
CA ARG A 130 -6.20 -17.27 1.17
C ARG A 130 -7.00 -16.05 0.69
N PRO A 131 -7.81 -16.21 -0.37
CA PRO A 131 -8.47 -15.08 -1.05
C PRO A 131 -9.48 -14.34 -0.15
N ASP A 132 -10.08 -15.04 0.82
CA ASP A 132 -11.16 -14.51 1.66
C ASP A 132 -10.68 -13.92 3.00
N ASP A 133 -9.38 -13.99 3.33
CA ASP A 133 -8.86 -13.56 4.63
C ASP A 133 -9.14 -12.08 4.89
N LEU A 134 -8.92 -11.21 3.89
CA LEU A 134 -9.15 -9.76 4.01
C LEU A 134 -10.64 -9.44 4.20
N SER A 135 -11.52 -10.17 3.51
CA SER A 135 -12.97 -9.98 3.63
C SER A 135 -13.49 -10.49 4.97
N SER A 136 -12.93 -11.60 5.45
CA SER A 136 -13.23 -12.18 6.77
C SER A 136 -12.76 -11.26 7.89
N GLU A 137 -11.57 -10.64 7.75
CA GLU A 137 -11.09 -9.60 8.64
C GLU A 137 -12.05 -8.41 8.65
N ALA A 138 -12.41 -7.88 7.48
CA ALA A 138 -13.30 -6.73 7.33
C ALA A 138 -14.68 -6.94 7.99
N ALA A 139 -15.23 -8.17 7.93
CA ALA A 139 -16.50 -8.51 8.57
C ALA A 139 -16.49 -8.39 10.10
N GLN A 140 -15.30 -8.43 10.72
CA GLN A 140 -15.12 -8.29 12.17
C GLN A 140 -14.83 -6.85 12.61
N LYS A 141 -14.74 -5.91 11.67
CA LYS A 141 -14.39 -4.52 11.94
C LYS A 141 -15.62 -3.62 11.98
N ASN A 142 -15.53 -2.57 12.80
CA ASN A 142 -16.57 -1.56 12.89
C ASN A 142 -16.22 -0.31 12.04
N THR A 143 -17.16 0.63 11.96
CA THR A 143 -17.00 1.89 11.22
C THR A 143 -15.84 2.75 11.73
N ARG A 144 -15.56 2.75 13.04
CA ARG A 144 -14.44 3.52 13.61
C ARG A 144 -13.08 2.98 13.16
N ASP A 145 -13.00 1.68 12.90
CA ASP A 145 -11.81 1.05 12.36
C ASP A 145 -11.63 1.39 10.87
N ALA A 146 -12.72 1.42 10.10
CA ALA A 146 -12.69 1.91 8.71
C ALA A 146 -12.17 3.36 8.63
N VAL A 147 -12.61 4.24 9.54
CA VAL A 147 -12.13 5.63 9.61
C VAL A 147 -10.63 5.67 9.91
N ALA A 148 -10.14 4.84 10.84
CA ALA A 148 -8.71 4.78 11.17
C ALA A 148 -7.87 4.36 9.96
N VAL A 149 -8.31 3.31 9.25
CA VAL A 149 -7.67 2.82 8.03
C VAL A 149 -7.69 3.88 6.92
N ALA A 150 -8.84 4.50 6.67
CA ALA A 150 -8.96 5.55 5.65
C ALA A 150 -8.06 6.75 5.95
N ARG A 151 -8.01 7.20 7.21
CA ARG A 151 -7.14 8.30 7.63
C ARG A 151 -5.66 7.94 7.48
N TYR A 152 -5.28 6.71 7.81
CA TYR A 152 -3.91 6.25 7.63
C TYR A 152 -3.51 6.20 6.16
N ILE A 153 -4.35 5.64 5.28
CA ILE A 153 -4.11 5.64 3.84
C ILE A 153 -3.98 7.06 3.30
N TYR A 154 -4.89 7.97 3.68
CA TYR A 154 -4.86 9.35 3.21
C TYR A 154 -3.65 10.13 3.72
N TRP A 155 -3.27 9.93 4.98
CA TRP A 155 -2.06 10.50 5.57
C TRP A 155 -0.81 10.00 4.84
N LEU A 156 -0.77 8.70 4.51
CA LEU A 156 0.36 8.10 3.81
C LEU A 156 0.43 8.50 2.34
N PHE A 157 -0.71 8.61 1.67
CA PHE A 157 -0.83 8.91 0.24
C PHE A 157 -1.83 10.05 0.01
N PRO A 158 -1.47 11.31 0.30
CA PRO A 158 -2.41 12.43 0.20
C PRO A 158 -2.97 12.62 -1.23
N TYR A 159 -2.25 12.18 -2.26
CA TYR A 159 -2.64 12.33 -3.66
C TYR A 159 -3.46 11.15 -4.22
N ILE A 160 -3.87 10.21 -3.37
CA ILE A 160 -4.61 9.02 -3.78
C ILE A 160 -5.94 9.37 -4.45
N ASN A 161 -6.18 8.91 -5.66
CA ASN A 161 -7.40 9.10 -6.46
C ASN A 161 -8.26 7.85 -6.54
N GLU A 162 -7.65 6.67 -6.41
CA GLU A 162 -8.34 5.40 -6.52
C GLU A 162 -7.78 4.42 -5.51
N VAL A 163 -8.69 3.73 -4.82
CA VAL A 163 -8.37 2.61 -3.94
C VAL A 163 -9.34 1.48 -4.24
N SER A 164 -8.82 0.27 -4.44
CA SER A 164 -9.63 -0.93 -4.59
C SER A 164 -9.19 -2.04 -3.65
N PHE A 165 -10.15 -2.90 -3.30
CA PHE A 165 -10.01 -4.06 -2.43
C PHE A 165 -10.43 -5.31 -3.21
N PRO A 166 -10.04 -6.53 -2.77
CA PRO A 166 -10.29 -7.76 -3.53
C PRO A 166 -11.77 -8.11 -3.68
N THR A 167 -12.61 -7.65 -2.77
CA THR A 167 -14.05 -7.91 -2.77
C THR A 167 -14.82 -6.65 -2.41
N THR A 168 -16.12 -6.64 -2.71
CA THR A 168 -17.03 -5.59 -2.24
C THR A 168 -17.63 -5.98 -0.88
N CYS A 169 -17.44 -5.16 0.14
CA CYS A 169 -18.19 -5.23 1.39
C CYS A 169 -18.40 -3.82 1.96
N ASP A 170 -19.37 -3.66 2.86
CA ASP A 170 -19.73 -2.35 3.43
C ASP A 170 -18.55 -1.66 4.11
N TRP A 171 -17.68 -2.44 4.77
CA TRP A 171 -16.51 -1.90 5.46
C TRP A 171 -15.49 -1.29 4.48
N PHE A 172 -15.18 -2.00 3.38
CA PHE A 172 -14.34 -1.46 2.30
C PHE A 172 -15.00 -0.26 1.60
N GLY A 173 -16.32 -0.33 1.37
CA GLY A 173 -17.10 0.79 0.84
C GLY A 173 -17.00 2.03 1.73
N GLY A 174 -17.04 1.85 3.05
CA GLY A 174 -16.83 2.90 4.04
C GLY A 174 -15.46 3.57 3.92
N ILE A 175 -14.39 2.78 3.77
CA ILE A 175 -13.03 3.31 3.56
C ILE A 175 -12.95 4.14 2.28
N ILE A 176 -13.45 3.60 1.16
CA ILE A 176 -13.44 4.28 -0.14
C ILE A 176 -14.21 5.60 -0.08
N ASN A 177 -15.37 5.61 0.56
CA ASN A 177 -16.20 6.81 0.69
C ASN A 177 -15.55 7.87 1.57
N MET A 178 -14.90 7.48 2.67
CA MET A 178 -14.12 8.40 3.52
C MET A 178 -12.95 9.03 2.75
N LEU A 179 -12.21 8.23 1.98
CA LEU A 179 -11.14 8.74 1.12
C LEU A 179 -11.65 9.72 0.06
N LYS A 180 -12.81 9.45 -0.54
CA LYS A 180 -13.48 10.42 -1.44
C LYS A 180 -13.75 11.74 -0.72
N GLY A 181 -14.30 11.69 0.50
CA GLY A 181 -14.59 12.85 1.33
C GLY A 181 -13.36 13.70 1.62
N PHE A 182 -12.26 13.10 2.11
CA PHE A 182 -11.02 13.83 2.41
C PHE A 182 -10.45 14.58 1.20
N ARG A 183 -10.60 14.02 -0.01
CA ARG A 183 -10.14 14.66 -1.25
C ARG A 183 -10.99 15.83 -1.67
N SER A 184 -12.31 15.73 -1.49
CA SER A 184 -13.21 16.84 -1.79
C SER A 184 -12.88 18.05 -0.92
N ILE A 185 -12.69 17.83 0.39
CA ILE A 185 -12.31 18.89 1.34
C ILE A 185 -11.01 19.58 0.91
N ARG A 186 -9.96 18.82 0.58
CA ARG A 186 -8.69 19.41 0.11
C ARG A 186 -8.83 20.21 -1.19
N ARG A 187 -9.67 19.76 -2.13
CA ARG A 187 -9.89 20.47 -3.39
C ARG A 187 -10.59 21.82 -3.17
N GLU A 188 -11.51 21.87 -2.22
CA GLU A 188 -12.18 23.10 -1.82
C GLU A 188 -11.19 24.08 -1.16
N GLU A 189 -10.36 23.60 -0.23
CA GLU A 189 -9.30 24.39 0.42
C GLU A 189 -8.35 25.02 -0.61
N ASN A 190 -7.82 24.22 -1.55
CA ASN A 190 -6.90 24.70 -2.59
C ASN A 190 -7.55 25.65 -3.60
N SER A 191 -8.87 25.57 -3.82
CA SER A 191 -9.59 26.47 -4.73
C SER A 191 -9.79 27.85 -4.10
N THR A 192 -9.93 27.89 -2.77
CA THR A 192 -10.18 29.12 -2.00
C THR A 192 -8.89 29.94 -1.84
N GLU A 193 -7.73 29.29 -1.75
CA GLU A 193 -6.41 29.95 -1.68
C GLU A 193 -5.97 30.61 -2.99
N ASN A 194 -6.43 30.12 -4.16
CA ASN A 194 -6.05 30.69 -5.47
C ASN A 194 -6.90 31.90 -5.90
N THR A 195 -7.88 32.30 -5.08
CA THR A 195 -8.78 33.45 -5.32
C THR A 195 -8.50 34.66 -4.43
N ASN A 196 -7.48 34.59 -3.57
CA ASN A 196 -7.00 35.69 -2.73
C ASN A 196 -5.60 36.13 -3.16
#